data_AF-A0A8K0DCI8-F1
#
_entry.id   AF-A0A8K0DCI8-F1
#
_cell.length_a   1.000
_cell.length_b   1.000
_cell.length_c   1.000
_cell.angle_alpha   90.00
_cell.angle_beta   90.00
_cell.angle_gamma   90.00
#
_symmetry.space_group_name_H-M   'P 1'
#
loop_
_entity.id
_entity.type
_entity.pdbx_description
1 polymer ?
#
loop_
_entity_poly.entity_id
_entity_poly.type
_entity_poly.pdbx_seq_one_letter_code
_entity_poly.pdbx_strand_id
1 'polypeptide(L)'
;MLTKRYRNALKSTKTYPGADIASDNNPVVSVIKTRPNKIRKPISSTLDLNKIKNEHLRQIVEEEINNNLSRAETQIRSTNNVNEKLNFINTTTKTAGEKHLTKTTNRNKVWMTQNILELIDETQKIKNHVGKYRKIHRKIKRRIKQIKESWIKEQCETMENFERKYGTFNMRRKVKEITGTQSKNQKEGKIIVDLENKIEKWTEYT
;
A
#
# COMPACT_ATOMS: atom_id res chain seq x y z
N MET A 1 -25.02 -34.65 0.17
CA MET A 1 -25.70 -33.83 1.21
C MET A 1 -25.06 -32.44 1.26
N LEU A 2 -25.84 -31.35 1.20
CA LEU A 2 -25.31 -29.99 1.35
C LEU A 2 -24.97 -29.71 2.83
N THR A 3 -23.77 -29.21 3.11
CA THR A 3 -23.39 -28.85 4.49
C THR A 3 -24.28 -27.73 5.03
N LYS A 4 -24.67 -27.81 6.32
CA LYS A 4 -25.61 -26.86 6.97
C LYS A 4 -25.24 -25.39 6.72
N ARG A 5 -23.93 -25.09 6.66
CA ARG A 5 -23.38 -23.74 6.42
C ARG A 5 -23.78 -23.08 5.10
N TYR A 6 -24.15 -23.84 4.07
CA TYR A 6 -24.50 -23.30 2.75
C TYR A 6 -26.00 -23.36 2.41
N ARG A 7 -26.85 -23.83 3.33
CA ARG A 7 -28.30 -23.91 3.08
C ARG A 7 -28.91 -22.55 2.74
N ASN A 8 -28.45 -21.50 3.40
CA ASN A 8 -28.93 -20.13 3.17
C ASN A 8 -28.45 -19.53 1.83
N ALA A 9 -27.48 -20.15 1.16
CA ALA A 9 -27.03 -19.75 -0.18
C ALA A 9 -27.91 -20.34 -1.29
N LEU A 10 -28.65 -21.41 -1.00
CA LEU A 10 -29.54 -22.05 -1.96
C LEU A 10 -30.83 -21.22 -2.07
N LYS A 11 -31.13 -20.69 -3.25
CA LYS A 11 -32.36 -19.91 -3.48
C LYS A 11 -33.52 -20.80 -3.90
N SER A 12 -33.25 -21.80 -4.73
CA SER A 12 -34.27 -22.68 -5.29
C SER A 12 -33.61 -23.95 -5.80
N THR A 13 -34.31 -25.07 -5.67
CA THR A 13 -33.99 -26.33 -6.34
C THR A 13 -35.27 -26.86 -6.94
N LYS A 14 -35.26 -27.18 -8.23
CA LYS A 14 -36.43 -27.69 -8.97
C LYS A 14 -36.03 -28.90 -9.80
N THR A 15 -36.92 -29.87 -9.87
CA THR A 15 -36.84 -30.97 -10.83
C THR A 15 -37.64 -30.59 -12.06
N TYR A 16 -37.18 -30.98 -13.25
CA TYR A 16 -37.90 -30.70 -14.51
C TYR A 16 -38.30 -32.01 -15.18
N PRO A 17 -39.42 -32.62 -14.76
CA PRO A 17 -39.88 -33.89 -15.30
C PRO A 17 -40.43 -33.80 -16.73
N GLY A 18 -40.68 -32.58 -17.24
CA GLY A 18 -41.07 -32.33 -18.63
C GLY A 18 -39.93 -31.79 -19.50
N ALA A 19 -38.67 -31.95 -19.05
CA ALA A 19 -37.53 -31.61 -19.88
C ALA A 19 -37.38 -32.70 -20.96
N ASP A 20 -37.34 -32.29 -22.22
CA ASP A 20 -37.18 -33.20 -23.36
C ASP A 20 -35.73 -33.73 -23.39
N ILE A 21 -35.53 -34.85 -22.69
CA ILE A 21 -34.23 -35.49 -22.51
C ILE A 21 -34.45 -36.97 -22.77
N ALA A 22 -33.64 -37.56 -23.67
CA ALA A 22 -33.62 -38.99 -23.94
C ALA A 22 -32.89 -39.76 -22.80
N SER A 23 -33.36 -39.59 -21.57
CA SER A 23 -32.82 -40.25 -20.38
C SER A 23 -33.95 -40.48 -19.38
N ASP A 24 -33.95 -41.62 -18.71
CA ASP A 24 -34.95 -41.99 -17.70
C ASP A 24 -34.85 -41.16 -16.40
N ASN A 25 -33.96 -40.17 -16.36
CA ASN A 25 -33.70 -39.32 -15.20
C ASN A 25 -34.23 -37.90 -15.40
N ASN A 26 -34.93 -37.40 -14.38
CA ASN A 26 -35.38 -36.01 -14.35
C ASN A 26 -34.23 -35.09 -13.93
N PRO A 27 -33.87 -34.07 -14.72
CA PRO A 27 -32.83 -33.12 -14.38
C PRO A 27 -33.24 -32.28 -13.16
N VAL A 28 -32.26 -31.99 -12.31
CA VAL A 28 -32.43 -31.14 -11.13
C VAL A 28 -31.60 -29.89 -11.30
N VAL A 29 -32.25 -28.73 -11.30
CA VAL A 29 -31.58 -27.43 -11.39
C VAL A 29 -31.65 -26.74 -10.05
N SER A 30 -30.51 -26.24 -9.57
CA SER A 30 -30.42 -25.45 -8.35
C SER A 30 -29.81 -24.08 -8.61
N VAL A 31 -30.39 -23.06 -7.98
CA VAL A 31 -29.92 -21.67 -8.05
C VAL A 31 -29.23 -21.35 -6.74
N ILE A 32 -27.93 -21.06 -6.80
CA ILE A 32 -27.11 -20.77 -5.61
C ILE A 32 -26.64 -19.31 -5.67
N LYS A 33 -26.92 -18.55 -4.61
CA LYS A 33 -26.42 -17.19 -4.39
C LYS A 33 -25.08 -17.25 -3.67
N THR A 34 -23.99 -17.01 -4.38
CA THR A 34 -22.66 -16.85 -3.77
C THR A 34 -22.23 -15.39 -3.84
N ARG A 35 -21.48 -14.95 -2.83
CA ARG A 35 -20.71 -13.71 -2.88
C ARG A 35 -19.24 -14.14 -2.96
N PRO A 36 -18.53 -13.88 -4.07
CA PRO A 36 -17.11 -14.18 -4.12
C PRO A 36 -16.39 -13.33 -3.07
N ASN A 37 -15.62 -13.97 -2.20
CA ASN A 37 -14.70 -13.24 -1.35
C ASN A 37 -13.61 -12.67 -2.24
N LYS A 38 -13.40 -11.35 -2.16
CA LYS A 38 -12.31 -10.68 -2.89
C LYS A 38 -10.99 -11.29 -2.41
N ILE A 39 -10.24 -11.92 -3.33
CA ILE A 39 -8.89 -12.38 -3.04
C ILE A 39 -8.08 -11.14 -2.66
N ARG A 40 -7.64 -11.09 -1.41
CA ARG A 40 -6.79 -10.00 -0.94
C ARG A 40 -5.41 -10.24 -1.55
N LYS A 41 -4.99 -9.38 -2.47
CA LYS A 41 -3.60 -9.38 -2.92
C LYS A 41 -2.70 -9.19 -1.69
N PRO A 42 -1.58 -9.93 -1.57
CA PRO A 42 -0.63 -9.68 -0.49
C PRO A 42 -0.23 -8.21 -0.54
N ILE A 43 -0.25 -7.56 0.62
CA ILE A 43 0.23 -6.18 0.73
C ILE A 43 1.72 -6.25 0.39
N SER A 44 2.11 -5.69 -0.76
CA SER A 44 3.52 -5.51 -1.07
C SER A 44 4.13 -4.65 0.02
N SER A 45 5.07 -5.22 0.77
CA SER A 45 5.84 -4.49 1.76
C SER A 45 6.97 -3.78 1.03
N THR A 46 6.76 -2.51 0.72
CA THR A 46 7.82 -1.65 0.21
C THR A 46 8.76 -1.26 1.36
N LEU A 47 10.04 -1.10 1.05
CA LEU A 47 11.04 -0.60 2.00
C LEU A 47 10.78 0.87 2.31
N ASP A 48 11.00 1.30 3.55
CA ASP A 48 10.85 2.70 3.94
C ASP A 48 12.06 3.53 3.49
N LEU A 49 11.99 4.08 2.28
CA LEU A 49 13.07 4.93 1.75
C LEU A 49 13.24 6.24 2.53
N ASN A 50 12.25 6.67 3.34
CA ASN A 50 12.43 7.87 4.16
C ASN A 50 13.52 7.67 5.23
N LYS A 51 13.79 6.43 5.64
CA LYS A 51 14.84 6.13 6.62
C LYS A 51 16.25 6.41 6.08
N ILE A 52 16.42 6.41 4.75
CA ILE A 52 17.69 6.76 4.09
C ILE A 52 18.00 8.26 4.22
N LYS A 53 17.02 9.11 4.57
CA LYS A 53 17.28 10.53 4.86
C LYS A 53 18.17 10.73 6.10
N ASN A 54 18.27 9.72 6.96
CA ASN A 54 19.20 9.74 8.09
C ASN A 54 20.61 9.38 7.59
N GLU A 55 21.56 10.29 7.76
CA GLU A 55 22.93 10.16 7.26
C GLU A 55 23.61 8.87 7.74
N HIS A 56 23.47 8.52 9.02
CA HIS A 56 24.06 7.32 9.60
C HIS A 56 23.49 6.02 9.00
N LEU A 57 22.18 5.95 8.75
CA LEU A 57 21.57 4.77 8.13
C LEU A 57 21.93 4.66 6.65
N ARG A 58 22.12 5.80 5.97
CA ARG A 58 22.58 5.82 4.59
C ARG A 58 23.96 5.20 4.46
N GLN A 59 24.91 5.61 5.31
CA GLN A 59 26.29 5.10 5.32
C GLN A 59 26.33 3.58 5.57
N ILE A 60 25.58 3.08 6.56
CA ILE A 60 25.51 1.64 6.86
C ILE A 60 24.98 0.84 5.66
N VAL A 61 23.91 1.33 5.02
CA VAL A 61 23.30 0.65 3.87
C VAL A 61 24.25 0.68 2.67
N GLU A 62 24.92 1.79 2.43
CA GLU A 62 25.88 1.96 1.35
C GLU A 62 27.10 1.05 1.51
N GLU A 63 27.69 1.00 2.71
CA GLU A 63 28.79 0.08 3.03
C GLU A 63 28.37 -1.38 2.85
N GLU A 64 27.18 -1.76 3.30
CA GLU A 64 26.71 -3.14 3.14
C GLU A 64 26.43 -3.51 1.67
N ILE A 65 25.88 -2.59 0.88
CA ILE A 65 25.70 -2.79 -0.57
C ILE A 65 27.06 -2.95 -1.24
N ASN A 66 28.01 -2.04 -0.98
CA ASN A 66 29.34 -2.08 -1.58
C ASN A 66 30.11 -3.35 -1.21
N ASN A 67 30.03 -3.79 0.05
CA ASN A 67 30.63 -5.04 0.51
C ASN A 67 30.00 -6.28 -0.13
N ASN A 68 28.68 -6.30 -0.31
CA ASN A 68 28.00 -7.42 -0.96
C ASN A 68 28.27 -7.44 -2.47
N LEU A 69 28.38 -6.27 -3.10
CA LEU A 69 28.68 -6.14 -4.53
C LEU A 69 30.13 -6.54 -4.83
N SER A 70 31.10 -6.12 -4.01
CA SER A 70 32.51 -6.48 -4.18
C SER A 70 32.74 -7.99 -4.03
N ARG A 71 32.07 -8.64 -3.07
CA ARG A 71 32.09 -10.10 -2.91
C ARG A 71 31.52 -10.85 -4.11
N ALA A 72 30.56 -10.24 -4.79
CA ALA A 72 29.88 -10.83 -5.92
C ALA A 72 30.47 -10.45 -7.28
N GLU A 73 31.41 -9.51 -7.31
CA GLU A 73 31.95 -8.95 -8.54
C GLU A 73 32.57 -10.04 -9.44
N THR A 74 33.22 -11.04 -8.84
CA THR A 74 33.76 -12.21 -9.54
C THR A 74 32.67 -13.08 -10.17
N GLN A 75 31.58 -13.33 -9.45
CA GLN A 75 30.43 -14.09 -9.96
C GLN A 75 29.68 -13.34 -11.07
N ILE A 76 29.51 -12.02 -10.91
CA ILE A 76 28.87 -11.15 -11.90
C ILE A 76 29.70 -11.09 -13.20
N ARG A 77 31.03 -11.08 -13.09
CA ARG A 77 31.93 -11.09 -14.26
C ARG A 77 31.93 -12.44 -15.00
N SER A 78 31.82 -13.56 -14.28
CA SER A 78 31.79 -14.90 -14.89
C SER A 78 30.49 -15.25 -15.60
N THR A 79 29.37 -14.64 -15.22
CA THR A 79 28.08 -14.87 -15.87
C THR A 79 28.02 -14.14 -17.21
N ASN A 80 27.59 -14.80 -18.30
CA ASN A 80 27.43 -14.15 -19.61
C ASN A 80 26.02 -13.55 -19.81
N ASN A 81 25.03 -13.98 -19.04
CA ASN A 81 23.65 -13.54 -19.17
C ASN A 81 23.40 -12.21 -18.43
N VAL A 82 23.06 -11.15 -19.18
CA VAL A 82 22.77 -9.81 -18.63
C VAL A 82 21.62 -9.85 -17.62
N ASN A 83 20.61 -10.69 -17.85
CA ASN A 83 19.44 -10.76 -16.98
C ASN A 83 19.77 -11.35 -15.61
N GLU A 84 20.70 -12.32 -15.57
CA GLU A 84 21.19 -12.92 -14.33
C GLU A 84 22.06 -11.93 -13.54
N LYS A 85 22.90 -11.15 -14.21
CA LYS A 85 23.66 -10.06 -13.56
C LYS A 85 22.74 -9.04 -12.90
N LEU A 86 21.72 -8.59 -13.64
CA LEU A 86 20.74 -7.63 -13.13
C LEU A 86 19.94 -8.21 -11.96
N ASN A 87 19.52 -9.47 -12.05
CA ASN A 87 18.83 -10.12 -10.94
C ASN A 87 19.71 -10.22 -9.70
N PHE A 88 21.01 -10.49 -9.86
CA PHE A 88 21.95 -10.55 -8.75
C PHE A 88 22.13 -9.17 -8.09
N ILE A 89 22.31 -8.10 -8.86
CA ILE A 89 22.40 -6.73 -8.32
C ILE A 89 21.10 -6.34 -7.61
N ASN A 90 19.95 -6.70 -8.19
CA ASN A 90 18.66 -6.41 -7.60
C ASN A 90 18.45 -7.19 -6.29
N THR A 91 18.87 -8.45 -6.22
CA THR A 91 18.74 -9.25 -5.00
C THR A 91 19.67 -8.75 -3.89
N THR A 92 20.93 -8.42 -4.19
CA THR A 92 21.87 -7.86 -3.18
C THR A 92 21.41 -6.51 -2.65
N THR A 93 20.95 -5.62 -3.54
CA THR A 93 20.40 -4.32 -3.15
C THR A 93 19.16 -4.50 -2.29
N LYS A 94 18.28 -5.45 -2.66
CA LYS A 94 17.05 -5.72 -1.93
C LYS A 94 17.32 -6.36 -0.57
N THR A 95 18.28 -7.28 -0.44
CA THR A 95 18.61 -7.91 0.85
C THR A 95 19.24 -6.94 1.83
N ALA A 96 20.17 -6.10 1.36
CA ALA A 96 20.74 -5.02 2.17
C ALA A 96 19.64 -4.03 2.63
N GLY A 97 18.74 -3.67 1.70
CA GLY A 97 17.57 -2.86 2.00
C GLY A 97 16.64 -3.51 3.04
N GLU A 98 16.30 -4.79 2.90
CA GLU A 98 15.42 -5.51 3.84
C GLU A 98 16.01 -5.66 5.25
N LYS A 99 17.33 -5.71 5.37
CA LYS A 99 18.03 -5.85 6.66
C LYS A 99 17.99 -4.56 7.49
N HIS A 100 18.19 -3.41 6.84
CA HIS A 100 18.32 -2.12 7.54
C HIS A 100 17.08 -1.23 7.43
N LEU A 101 16.35 -1.32 6.31
CA LEU A 101 15.13 -0.58 6.09
C LEU A 101 13.96 -1.47 6.52
N THR A 102 13.36 -1.14 7.65
CA THR A 102 12.13 -1.83 8.08
C THR A 102 11.07 -1.71 6.99
N LYS A 103 10.42 -2.82 6.67
CA LYS A 103 9.25 -2.86 5.78
C LYS A 103 8.19 -1.88 6.29
N THR A 104 7.77 -0.93 5.43
CA THR A 104 6.64 -0.07 5.79
C THR A 104 5.41 -0.95 5.87
N THR A 105 4.84 -1.13 7.06
CA THR A 105 3.44 -1.53 7.11
C THR A 105 2.67 -0.35 6.50
N ASN A 106 1.92 -0.58 5.44
CA ASN A 106 1.14 0.44 4.72
C ASN A 106 0.00 1.00 5.59
N ARG A 107 0.34 1.60 6.73
CA ARG A 107 -0.56 2.23 7.70
C ARG A 107 -0.24 3.72 7.90
N ASN A 108 0.68 4.27 7.10
CA ASN A 108 1.19 5.62 7.28
C ASN A 108 0.24 6.64 6.66
N LYS A 109 -0.90 6.85 7.32
CA LYS A 109 -1.52 8.18 7.22
C LYS A 109 -0.54 9.14 7.89
N VAL A 110 -0.15 10.21 7.20
CA VAL A 110 0.87 11.17 7.67
C VAL A 110 0.56 11.73 9.05
N TRP A 111 -0.72 11.85 9.40
CA TRP A 111 -1.21 12.30 10.72
C TRP A 111 -1.13 11.25 11.83
N MET A 112 -0.75 10.00 11.53
CA MET A 112 -0.75 8.89 12.49
C MET A 112 0.60 8.80 13.22
N THR A 113 0.74 9.61 14.27
CA THR A 113 1.93 9.63 15.13
C THR A 113 2.10 8.33 15.92
N GLN A 114 3.32 8.02 16.34
CA GLN A 114 3.69 6.86 17.17
C GLN A 114 2.77 6.69 18.41
N ASN A 115 2.41 7.80 19.06
CA ASN A 115 1.46 7.83 20.18
C ASN A 115 0.07 7.23 19.82
N ILE A 116 -0.44 7.47 18.60
CA ILE A 116 -1.72 6.88 18.16
C ILE A 116 -1.58 5.36 17.95
N LEU A 117 -0.44 4.92 17.44
CA LEU A 117 -0.18 3.50 17.23
C LEU A 117 -0.12 2.76 18.57
N GLU A 118 0.54 3.34 19.56
CA GLU A 118 0.57 2.81 20.93
C GLU A 118 -0.83 2.73 21.55
N LEU A 119 -1.65 3.78 21.40
CA LEU A 119 -3.04 3.77 21.85
C LEU A 119 -3.87 2.68 21.16
N ILE A 120 -3.65 2.41 19.87
CA ILE A 120 -4.32 1.34 19.14
C ILE A 120 -3.91 -0.02 19.70
N ASP A 121 -2.61 -0.25 19.91
CA ASP A 121 -2.08 -1.50 20.46
C ASP A 121 -2.59 -1.76 21.88
N GLU A 122 -2.72 -0.72 22.71
CA GLU A 122 -3.35 -0.81 24.03
C GLU A 122 -4.81 -1.28 23.96
N THR A 123 -5.59 -0.82 22.98
CA THR A 123 -6.98 -1.33 22.81
C THR A 123 -7.03 -2.79 22.42
N GLN A 124 -6.02 -3.27 21.69
CA GLN A 124 -5.95 -4.64 21.25
C GLN A 124 -5.71 -5.58 22.43
N LYS A 125 -4.92 -5.15 23.43
CA LYS A 125 -4.68 -5.87 24.69
C LYS A 125 -5.93 -5.94 25.58
N ILE A 126 -6.78 -4.91 25.57
CA ILE A 126 -7.94 -4.78 26.48
C ILE A 126 -9.23 -5.40 25.89
N LYS A 127 -9.16 -5.98 24.68
CA LYS A 127 -10.33 -6.47 23.93
C LYS A 127 -11.17 -7.51 24.69
N ASN A 128 -10.57 -8.24 25.63
CA ASN A 128 -11.25 -9.28 26.44
C ASN A 128 -12.07 -8.70 27.60
N HIS A 129 -11.93 -7.41 27.96
CA HIS A 129 -12.67 -6.76 29.04
C HIS A 129 -13.71 -5.76 28.54
N VAL A 130 -14.93 -6.23 28.28
CA VAL A 130 -16.03 -5.49 27.61
C VAL A 130 -16.31 -4.10 28.20
N GLY A 131 -16.40 -3.99 29.54
CA GLY A 131 -16.73 -2.73 30.23
C GLY A 131 -15.62 -1.67 30.15
N LYS A 132 -14.37 -2.06 30.42
CA LYS A 132 -13.20 -1.18 30.34
C LYS A 132 -12.86 -0.83 28.88
N TYR A 133 -13.04 -1.78 27.97
CA TYR A 133 -12.84 -1.61 26.53
C TYR A 133 -13.71 -0.49 25.96
N ARG A 134 -15.02 -0.45 26.27
CA ARG A 134 -15.93 0.57 25.70
C ARG A 134 -15.53 1.99 26.09
N LYS A 135 -15.12 2.21 27.34
CA LYS A 135 -14.68 3.53 27.83
C LYS A 135 -13.37 3.96 27.18
N ILE A 136 -12.37 3.07 27.16
CA ILE A 136 -11.04 3.34 26.61
C ILE A 136 -11.10 3.54 25.10
N HIS A 137 -11.84 2.68 24.39
CA HIS A 137 -12.04 2.79 22.94
C HIS A 137 -12.70 4.12 22.54
N ARG A 138 -13.67 4.61 23.31
CA ARG A 138 -14.28 5.94 23.08
C ARG A 138 -13.29 7.07 23.29
N LYS A 139 -12.48 7.02 24.34
CA LYS A 139 -11.43 8.01 24.62
C LYS A 139 -10.41 8.07 23.48
N ILE A 140 -9.99 6.91 22.98
CA ILE A 140 -9.02 6.80 21.89
C ILE A 140 -9.60 7.29 20.57
N LYS A 141 -10.86 6.95 20.25
CA LYS A 141 -11.54 7.52 19.08
C LYS A 141 -11.62 9.04 19.12
N ARG A 142 -11.91 9.63 20.28
CA ARG A 142 -11.89 11.10 20.45
C ARG A 142 -10.50 11.67 20.21
N ARG A 143 -9.45 11.04 20.78
CA ARG A 143 -8.07 11.48 20.60
C ARG A 143 -7.61 11.41 19.14
N ILE A 144 -7.93 10.32 18.45
CA ILE A 144 -7.67 10.15 17.01
C ILE A 144 -8.37 11.25 16.20
N LYS A 145 -9.62 11.57 16.53
CA LYS A 145 -10.36 12.65 15.87
C LYS A 145 -9.67 14.00 16.06
N GLN A 146 -9.31 14.35 17.29
CA GLN A 146 -8.62 15.61 17.60
C GLN A 146 -7.28 15.73 16.87
N ILE A 147 -6.47 14.68 16.86
CA ILE A 147 -5.16 14.71 16.18
C ILE A 147 -5.36 14.88 14.66
N LYS A 148 -6.32 14.16 14.08
CA LYS A 148 -6.64 14.31 12.66
C LYS A 148 -7.09 15.73 12.33
N GLU A 149 -7.95 16.32 13.15
CA GLU A 149 -8.42 17.70 12.98
C GLU A 149 -7.28 18.72 13.11
N SER A 150 -6.41 18.55 14.11
CA SER A 150 -5.23 19.40 14.30
C SER A 150 -4.29 19.34 13.10
N TRP A 151 -4.03 18.14 12.58
CA TRP A 151 -3.18 17.97 11.40
C TRP A 151 -3.81 18.63 10.16
N ILE A 152 -5.11 18.46 9.94
CA ILE A 152 -5.80 19.14 8.83
C ILE A 152 -5.68 20.66 8.97
N LYS A 153 -5.89 21.19 10.18
CA LYS A 153 -5.77 22.63 10.45
C LYS A 153 -4.36 23.16 10.15
N GLU A 154 -3.33 22.46 10.62
CA GLU A 154 -1.94 22.80 10.32
C GLU A 154 -1.67 22.79 8.82
N GLN A 155 -2.17 21.78 8.08
CA GLN A 155 -2.01 21.77 6.63
C GLN A 155 -2.73 22.95 5.95
N CYS A 156 -3.94 23.33 6.40
CA CYS A 156 -4.63 24.51 5.90
C CYS A 156 -3.82 25.80 6.14
N GLU A 157 -3.30 25.99 7.36
CA GLU A 157 -2.46 27.14 7.70
C GLU A 157 -1.19 27.20 6.83
N THR A 158 -0.56 26.05 6.55
CA THR A 158 0.59 26.02 5.63
C THR A 158 0.21 26.41 4.20
N MET A 159 -0.98 26.02 3.72
CA MET A 159 -1.48 26.40 2.38
C MET A 159 -1.75 27.90 2.28
N GLU A 160 -2.41 28.48 3.29
CA GLU A 160 -2.66 29.92 3.38
C GLU A 160 -1.34 30.72 3.42
N ASN A 161 -0.34 30.22 4.14
CA ASN A 161 0.98 30.83 4.17
C ASN A 161 1.72 30.69 2.82
N PHE A 162 1.57 29.57 2.11
CA PHE A 162 2.11 29.40 0.76
C PHE A 162 1.46 30.36 -0.24
N GLU A 163 0.15 30.55 -0.17
CA GLU A 163 -0.56 31.53 -0.98
C GLU A 163 -0.04 32.95 -0.71
N ARG A 164 0.10 33.32 0.58
CA ARG A 164 0.56 34.66 0.98
C ARG A 164 2.00 34.97 0.58
N LYS A 165 2.92 34.00 0.69
CA LYS A 165 4.38 34.23 0.49
C LYS A 165 4.90 33.83 -0.89
N TYR A 166 4.38 32.76 -1.48
CA TYR A 166 4.97 32.10 -2.65
C TYR A 166 3.96 31.85 -3.78
N GLY A 167 2.76 32.41 -3.67
CA GLY A 167 1.70 32.35 -4.68
C GLY A 167 0.98 31.01 -4.79
N THR A 168 0.02 30.97 -5.72
CA THR A 168 -0.94 29.87 -5.90
C THR A 168 -0.32 28.57 -6.43
N PHE A 169 0.87 28.62 -7.06
CA PHE A 169 1.56 27.43 -7.57
C PHE A 169 1.97 26.48 -6.43
N ASN A 170 2.65 27.00 -5.40
CA ASN A 170 3.13 26.20 -4.27
C ASN A 170 1.97 25.67 -3.43
N MET A 171 0.90 26.47 -3.28
CA MET A 171 -0.36 26.03 -2.67
C MET A 171 -0.95 24.83 -3.44
N ARG A 172 -1.13 24.94 -4.76
CA ARG A 172 -1.67 23.85 -5.60
C ARG A 172 -0.80 22.60 -5.58
N ARG A 173 0.54 22.76 -5.56
CA ARG A 173 1.48 21.64 -5.41
C ARG A 173 1.27 20.93 -4.09
N LYS A 174 1.17 21.68 -2.98
CA LYS A 174 0.94 21.12 -1.64
C LYS A 174 -0.41 20.42 -1.52
N VAL A 175 -1.46 20.98 -2.12
CA VAL A 175 -2.79 20.34 -2.22
C VAL A 175 -2.67 18.98 -2.90
N LYS A 176 -2.03 18.91 -4.07
CA LYS A 176 -1.82 17.64 -4.81
C LYS A 176 -1.03 16.60 -4.01
N GLU A 177 -0.05 17.03 -3.21
CA GLU A 177 0.70 16.14 -2.31
C GLU A 177 -0.20 15.55 -1.22
N ILE A 178 -1.05 16.36 -0.60
CA ILE A 178 -1.93 15.93 0.49
C ILE A 178 -3.08 15.05 0.00
N THR A 179 -3.69 15.39 -1.13
CA THR A 179 -4.78 14.60 -1.73
C THR A 179 -4.28 13.36 -2.47
N GLY A 180 -2.97 13.24 -2.69
CA GLY A 180 -2.38 12.15 -3.46
C GLY A 180 -2.72 12.17 -4.95
N THR A 181 -3.23 13.32 -5.46
CA THR A 181 -3.59 13.52 -6.87
C THR A 181 -2.42 14.08 -7.68
N GLN A 182 -1.18 13.94 -7.19
CA GLN A 182 -0.02 14.14 -8.05
C GLN A 182 -0.09 13.14 -9.20
N SER A 183 -0.40 13.66 -10.40
CA SER A 183 -0.20 12.93 -11.64
C SER A 183 1.26 12.50 -11.68
N LYS A 184 1.50 11.19 -11.72
CA LYS A 184 2.81 10.68 -12.09
C LYS A 184 3.01 11.15 -13.53
N ASN A 185 4.04 11.96 -13.78
CA ASN A 185 4.42 12.30 -15.14
C ASN A 185 4.83 11.00 -15.84
N GLN A 186 3.88 10.33 -16.47
CA GLN A 186 4.09 9.14 -17.27
C GLN A 186 3.91 9.50 -18.74
N LYS A 187 4.81 8.98 -19.56
CA LYS A 187 4.70 8.90 -21.02
C LYS A 187 5.06 7.45 -21.36
N GLU A 188 4.17 6.76 -22.07
CA GLU A 188 4.33 5.34 -22.45
C GLU A 188 4.74 4.39 -21.31
N GLY A 189 4.15 4.58 -20.12
CA GLY A 189 4.40 3.71 -18.96
C GLY A 189 5.71 3.96 -18.20
N LYS A 190 6.60 4.84 -18.67
CA LYS A 190 7.81 5.26 -17.94
C LYS A 190 7.56 6.52 -17.12
N ILE A 191 8.07 6.53 -15.88
CA ILE A 191 8.01 7.70 -15.00
C ILE A 191 9.08 8.69 -15.46
N ILE A 192 8.68 9.87 -15.90
CA ILE A 192 9.57 10.95 -16.29
C ILE A 192 10.10 11.63 -15.02
N VAL A 193 11.32 11.29 -14.65
CA VAL A 193 12.02 11.90 -13.51
C VAL A 193 12.82 13.13 -13.95
N ASP A 194 13.33 13.10 -15.18
CA ASP A 194 14.31 14.04 -15.72
C ASP A 194 13.73 15.40 -16.15
N LEU A 195 14.57 16.45 -16.18
CA LEU A 195 14.16 17.83 -16.43
C LEU A 195 13.87 18.08 -17.92
N GLU A 196 14.75 17.63 -18.81
CA GLU A 196 14.60 17.78 -20.27
C GLU A 196 13.33 17.09 -20.78
N ASN A 197 13.11 15.84 -20.34
CA ASN A 197 11.92 15.07 -20.68
C ASN A 197 10.61 15.69 -20.14
N LYS A 198 10.67 16.53 -19.09
CA LYS A 198 9.50 17.30 -18.63
C LYS A 198 9.21 18.46 -19.56
N ILE A 199 10.24 19.18 -20.00
CA ILE A 199 10.11 20.31 -20.92
C ILE A 199 9.52 19.83 -22.26
N GLU A 200 10.03 18.72 -22.79
CA GLU A 200 9.58 18.12 -24.04
C GLU A 200 8.10 17.68 -24.00
N LYS A 201 7.63 17.18 -22.86
CA LYS A 201 6.20 16.90 -22.65
C LYS A 201 5.37 18.16 -22.59
N TRP A 202 5.89 19.27 -22.07
CA TRP A 202 5.14 20.52 -21.96
C TRP A 202 5.00 21.20 -23.33
N THR A 203 6.00 21.04 -24.21
CA THR A 203 5.93 21.51 -25.59
C THR A 203 4.94 20.72 -26.46
N GLU A 204 4.58 19.47 -26.11
CA GLU A 204 3.55 18.71 -26.83
C GLU A 204 2.11 19.23 -26.63
N TYR A 205 1.85 20.03 -25.59
CA TYR A 205 0.54 20.61 -25.32
C TYR A 205 0.42 22.09 -25.73
N THR A 206 1.47 22.67 -26.32
CA THR A 206 1.48 24.06 -26.83
C THR A 206 1.33 24.01 -28.34
#